data_AF-A0A0L6WWK4-F1
#
_entry.id   AF-A0A0L6WWK4-F1
#
_cell.length_a   1.000
_cell.length_b   1.000
_cell.length_c   1.000
_cell.angle_alpha   90.00
_cell.angle_beta   90.00
_cell.angle_gamma   90.00
#
_symmetry.space_group_name_H-M   'P 1'
#
loop_
_entity.id
_entity.type
_entity.pdbx_description
1 polymer ?
#
loop_
_entity_poly.entity_id
_entity_poly.type
_entity_poly.pdbx_seq_one_letter_code
_entity_poly.pdbx_strand_id
1 'polypeptide(L)'
;MFSPSMSLDECRLPSYVSFNTLPDQVPADTSQGEFDFNPFAFDVGMLGVLFCHEFQYLTWTAPMLAPLLDRMTTRYIERRFKASEALQFFEEEVLSNTAEHVLSSSLPPRTATGAFDTFDRWAGLDPNFVDKWSAFREPPVPLHLKCLRYVCEYPWIFDAVSFVRRVSLFIRLRMIFFHNLKST
;
A
#
# COMPACT_ATOMS: atom_id res chain seq x y z
N MET A 1 16.14 -15.86 6.96
CA MET A 1 15.24 -16.69 6.13
C MET A 1 14.11 -17.17 7.04
N PHE A 2 12.86 -17.03 6.64
CA PHE A 2 11.71 -17.45 7.46
C PHE A 2 11.59 -18.97 7.52
N SER A 3 10.95 -19.48 8.58
CA SER A 3 10.65 -20.92 8.67
C SER A 3 9.68 -21.33 7.57
N PRO A 4 9.87 -22.48 6.90
CA PRO A 4 8.93 -22.99 5.89
C PRO A 4 7.52 -23.25 6.45
N SER A 5 7.38 -23.41 7.77
CA SER A 5 6.09 -23.60 8.45
C SER A 5 5.41 -22.31 8.89
N MET A 6 6.07 -21.16 8.75
CA MET A 6 5.51 -19.85 9.14
C MET A 6 4.52 -19.38 8.10
N SER A 7 3.37 -18.87 8.53
CA SER A 7 2.42 -18.27 7.59
C SER A 7 2.96 -16.96 7.03
N LEU A 8 2.61 -16.62 5.79
CA LEU A 8 3.04 -15.37 5.15
C LEU A 8 2.60 -14.13 5.95
N ASP A 9 1.45 -14.23 6.63
CA ASP A 9 0.88 -13.13 7.42
C ASP A 9 1.63 -12.89 8.75
N GLU A 10 2.43 -13.85 9.20
CA GLU A 10 3.27 -13.77 10.42
C GLU A 10 4.71 -13.33 10.15
N CYS A 11 5.17 -13.42 8.89
CA CYS A 11 6.52 -13.02 8.52
C CYS A 11 6.76 -11.53 8.79
N ARG A 12 7.82 -11.20 9.54
CA ARG A 12 8.19 -9.83 9.89
C ARG A 12 9.67 -9.57 9.64
N LEU A 13 9.98 -8.44 8.99
CA LEU A 13 11.33 -7.92 8.86
C LEU A 13 11.46 -6.55 9.53
N PRO A 14 12.63 -6.20 10.08
CA PRO A 14 12.87 -4.87 10.61
C PRO A 14 12.81 -3.81 9.50
N SER A 15 12.25 -2.64 9.79
CA SER A 15 12.05 -1.55 8.82
C SER A 15 13.30 -1.11 8.07
N TYR A 16 14.49 -1.17 8.67
CA TYR A 16 15.73 -0.79 7.97
C TYR A 16 16.00 -1.65 6.73
N VAL A 17 15.43 -2.86 6.63
CA VAL A 17 15.53 -3.70 5.44
C VAL A 17 14.81 -3.07 4.25
N SER A 18 13.77 -2.28 4.49
CA SER A 18 13.04 -1.55 3.44
C SER A 18 13.88 -0.44 2.80
N PHE A 19 15.05 -0.09 3.34
CA PHE A 19 15.91 0.95 2.76
C PHE A 19 16.77 0.44 1.60
N ASN A 20 16.80 -0.87 1.39
CA ASN A 20 17.52 -1.49 0.28
C ASN A 20 16.71 -1.55 -1.01
N THR A 21 15.70 -0.68 -1.15
CA THR A 21 14.79 -0.63 -2.31
C THR A 21 15.01 0.65 -3.12
N LEU A 22 14.49 0.70 -4.35
CA LEU A 22 14.57 1.90 -5.16
C LEU A 22 13.70 3.02 -4.55
N PRO A 23 14.24 4.25 -4.34
CA PRO A 23 13.53 5.32 -3.62
C PRO A 23 12.17 5.71 -4.19
N ASP A 24 11.97 5.54 -5.50
CA ASP A 24 10.75 5.87 -6.25
C ASP A 24 9.69 4.77 -6.22
N GLN A 25 10.02 3.60 -5.67
CA GLN A 25 9.14 2.42 -5.61
C GLN A 25 8.67 2.11 -4.19
N VAL A 26 9.08 2.88 -3.20
CA VAL A 26 8.87 2.55 -1.79
C VAL A 26 7.44 2.93 -1.36
N PRO A 27 6.60 1.97 -0.92
CA PRO A 27 5.35 2.31 -0.27
C PRO A 27 5.65 3.00 1.07
N ALA A 28 4.76 3.87 1.52
CA ALA A 28 5.00 4.70 2.70
C ALA A 28 4.84 3.95 4.04
N ASP A 29 4.90 2.62 4.05
CA ASP A 29 4.62 1.77 5.21
C ASP A 29 5.59 2.07 6.35
N THR A 30 6.89 2.03 6.06
CA THR A 30 7.94 2.25 7.07
C THR A 30 8.04 3.72 7.47
N SER A 31 7.78 4.66 6.55
CA SER A 31 7.71 6.10 6.87
C SER A 31 6.47 6.47 7.69
N GLN A 32 5.43 5.64 7.67
CA GLN A 32 4.27 5.73 8.57
C GLN A 32 4.44 4.91 9.86
N GLY A 33 5.57 4.19 9.96
CA GLY A 33 6.10 3.53 11.14
C GLY A 33 5.60 2.11 11.37
N GLU A 34 5.49 1.34 10.29
CA GLU A 34 5.60 -0.13 10.30
C GLU A 34 7.06 -0.52 10.55
N PHE A 35 7.42 -0.72 11.83
CA PHE A 35 8.82 -0.99 12.23
C PHE A 35 9.23 -2.46 12.10
N ASP A 36 8.25 -3.35 12.16
CA ASP A 36 8.39 -4.76 11.83
C ASP A 36 7.35 -5.01 10.73
N PHE A 37 7.75 -4.93 9.47
CA PHE A 37 6.83 -4.95 8.34
C PHE A 37 6.67 -6.37 7.79
N ASN A 38 5.51 -6.65 7.17
CA ASN A 38 5.33 -7.87 6.40
C ASN A 38 5.99 -7.71 5.01
N PRO A 39 7.04 -8.48 4.69
CA PRO A 39 7.77 -8.31 3.44
C PRO A 39 6.94 -8.63 2.20
N PHE A 40 6.01 -9.57 2.29
CA PHE A 40 5.17 -9.95 1.15
C PHE A 40 4.12 -8.87 0.85
N ALA A 41 3.50 -8.29 1.88
CA ALA A 41 2.60 -7.15 1.71
C ALA A 41 3.35 -5.91 1.22
N PHE A 42 4.59 -5.73 1.66
CA PHE A 42 5.45 -4.65 1.21
C PHE A 42 5.84 -4.79 -0.26
N ASP A 43 6.18 -6.00 -0.72
CA ASP A 43 6.47 -6.28 -2.13
C ASP A 43 5.27 -5.97 -3.04
N VAL A 44 4.04 -6.33 -2.61
CA VAL A 44 2.82 -5.95 -3.35
C VAL A 44 2.65 -4.42 -3.37
N GLY A 45 2.96 -3.75 -2.26
CA GLY A 45 2.99 -2.29 -2.18
C GLY A 45 3.95 -1.67 -3.19
N MET A 46 5.19 -2.16 -3.25
CA MET A 46 6.19 -1.70 -4.21
C MET A 46 5.75 -1.93 -5.66
N LEU A 47 5.23 -3.12 -5.96
CA LEU A 47 4.71 -3.43 -7.29
C LEU A 47 3.54 -2.51 -7.66
N GLY A 48 2.66 -2.21 -6.70
CA GLY A 48 1.58 -1.25 -6.86
C GLY A 48 2.07 0.17 -7.14
N VAL A 49 3.12 0.63 -6.46
CA VAL A 49 3.74 1.94 -6.71
C VAL A 49 4.34 1.99 -8.11
N LEU A 50 5.05 0.93 -8.51
CA LEU A 50 5.57 0.80 -9.87
C LEU A 50 4.44 0.84 -10.92
N PHE A 51 3.36 0.10 -10.70
CA PHE A 51 2.20 0.16 -11.59
C PHE A 51 1.50 1.51 -11.58
N CYS A 52 1.47 2.22 -10.45
CA CYS A 52 0.94 3.58 -10.41
C CYS A 52 1.79 4.50 -11.28
N HIS A 53 3.13 4.42 -11.17
CA HIS A 53 4.01 5.16 -12.05
C HIS A 53 3.65 4.83 -13.50
N GLU A 54 3.71 3.56 -13.91
CA GLU A 54 3.53 3.20 -15.32
C GLU A 54 2.11 3.42 -15.86
N PHE A 55 1.06 3.18 -15.07
CA PHE A 55 -0.29 2.96 -15.63
C PHE A 55 -1.41 3.78 -14.99
N GLN A 56 -1.19 4.56 -13.92
CA GLN A 56 -2.30 5.28 -13.26
C GLN A 56 -3.02 6.28 -14.18
N TYR A 57 -2.35 6.77 -15.22
CA TYR A 57 -2.94 7.66 -16.22
C TYR A 57 -3.95 6.96 -17.14
N LEU A 58 -3.94 5.63 -17.18
CA LEU A 58 -4.86 4.81 -17.99
C LEU A 58 -6.18 4.53 -17.29
N THR A 59 -6.37 5.00 -16.05
CA THR A 59 -7.60 4.80 -15.28
C THR A 59 -8.84 5.35 -15.98
N TRP A 60 -8.71 6.37 -16.83
CA TRP A 60 -9.82 6.86 -17.64
C TRP A 60 -10.19 5.92 -18.80
N THR A 61 -9.23 5.16 -19.30
CA THR A 61 -9.41 4.20 -20.40
C THR A 61 -9.85 2.83 -19.88
N ALA A 62 -9.28 2.39 -18.76
CA ALA A 62 -9.59 1.15 -18.06
C ALA A 62 -9.89 1.45 -16.57
N PRO A 63 -11.14 1.81 -16.23
CA PRO A 63 -11.52 2.23 -14.87
C PRO A 63 -11.17 1.25 -13.75
N MET A 64 -11.18 -0.06 -14.03
CA MET A 64 -10.84 -1.09 -13.04
C MET A 64 -9.37 -1.06 -12.60
N LEU A 65 -8.50 -0.33 -13.30
CA LEU A 65 -7.15 -0.06 -12.80
C LEU A 65 -7.17 0.76 -11.50
N ALA A 66 -8.15 1.67 -11.32
CA ALA A 66 -8.22 2.49 -10.10
C ALA A 66 -8.35 1.63 -8.82
N PRO A 67 -9.38 0.76 -8.67
CA PRO A 67 -9.49 -0.09 -7.48
C PRO A 67 -8.32 -1.05 -7.30
N LEU A 68 -7.74 -1.59 -8.39
CA LEU A 68 -6.55 -2.45 -8.29
C LEU A 68 -5.35 -1.69 -7.70
N LEU A 69 -5.03 -0.53 -8.28
CA LEU A 69 -3.88 0.28 -7.87
C LEU A 69 -4.03 0.80 -6.44
N ASP A 70 -5.21 1.28 -6.06
CA ASP A 70 -5.52 1.72 -4.69
C ASP A 70 -5.37 0.57 -3.68
N ARG A 71 -5.83 -0.64 -4.00
CA ARG A 71 -5.69 -1.79 -3.08
C ARG A 71 -4.31 -2.40 -3.03
N MET A 72 -3.48 -2.22 -4.05
CA MET A 72 -2.07 -2.59 -3.95
C MET A 72 -1.27 -1.54 -3.15
N THR A 73 -1.62 -0.26 -3.24
CA THR A 73 -0.86 0.85 -2.63
C THR A 73 -1.48 1.45 -1.36
N THR A 74 -2.59 0.89 -0.87
CA THR A 74 -3.27 1.33 0.36
C THR A 74 -2.31 1.41 1.54
N ARG A 75 -2.47 2.45 2.37
CA ARG A 75 -1.73 2.58 3.63
C ARG A 75 -2.18 1.61 4.72
N TYR A 76 -3.38 1.06 4.56
CA TYR A 76 -3.97 0.08 5.46
C TYR A 76 -3.53 -1.31 5.04
N ILE A 77 -2.46 -1.82 5.65
CA ILE A 77 -1.81 -3.08 5.28
C ILE A 77 -2.79 -4.26 5.33
N GLU A 78 -3.72 -4.25 6.29
CA GLU A 78 -4.77 -5.26 6.44
C GLU A 78 -5.78 -5.27 5.29
N ARG A 79 -5.84 -4.19 4.51
CA ARG A 79 -6.69 -4.07 3.32
C ARG A 79 -5.91 -4.31 2.04
N ARG A 80 -4.57 -4.32 2.09
CA ARG A 80 -3.74 -4.49 0.90
C ARG A 80 -3.96 -5.87 0.31
N PHE A 81 -4.05 -5.96 -1.00
CA PHE A 81 -4.11 -7.25 -1.66
C PHE A 81 -2.84 -8.07 -1.36
N LYS A 82 -3.04 -9.38 -1.20
CA LYS A 82 -1.98 -10.36 -1.42
C LYS A 82 -1.66 -10.43 -2.91
N ALA A 83 -0.47 -10.90 -3.27
CA ALA A 83 -0.07 -11.00 -4.67
C ALA A 83 -1.05 -11.83 -5.51
N SER A 84 -1.54 -12.94 -4.95
CA SER A 84 -2.56 -13.79 -5.57
C SER A 84 -3.90 -13.08 -5.74
N GLU A 85 -4.32 -12.28 -4.76
CA GLU A 85 -5.57 -11.52 -4.82
C GLU A 85 -5.49 -10.40 -5.86
N ALA A 86 -4.33 -9.73 -5.96
CA ALA A 86 -4.09 -8.71 -6.98
C ALA A 86 -4.13 -9.29 -8.40
N LEU A 87 -3.51 -10.47 -8.60
CA LEU A 87 -3.56 -11.17 -9.88
C LEU A 87 -4.97 -11.63 -10.22
N GLN A 88 -5.66 -12.26 -9.27
CA GLN A 88 -7.04 -12.70 -9.46
C GLN A 88 -7.96 -11.52 -9.80
N PHE A 89 -7.84 -10.41 -9.06
CA PHE A 89 -8.61 -9.19 -9.37
C PHE A 89 -8.27 -8.64 -10.75
N PHE A 90 -7.00 -8.67 -11.15
CA PHE A 90 -6.61 -8.25 -12.49
C PHE A 90 -7.28 -9.09 -13.57
N GLU A 91 -7.26 -10.42 -13.45
CA GLU A 91 -7.84 -11.34 -14.43
C GLU A 91 -9.37 -11.26 -14.45
N GLU A 92 -10.00 -11.33 -13.28
CA GLU A 92 -11.45 -11.42 -13.15
C GLU A 92 -12.14 -10.07 -13.36
N GLU A 93 -11.53 -8.97 -12.91
CA GLU A 93 -12.17 -7.66 -12.90
C GLU A 93 -11.54 -6.70 -13.91
N VAL A 94 -10.22 -6.57 -13.97
CA VAL A 94 -9.59 -5.61 -14.89
C VAL A 94 -9.71 -6.08 -16.34
N LEU A 95 -9.27 -7.29 -16.65
CA LEU A 95 -9.32 -7.80 -18.03
C LEU A 95 -10.76 -7.98 -18.51
N SER A 96 -11.62 -8.62 -17.70
CA SER A 96 -13.01 -8.90 -18.11
C SER A 96 -13.85 -7.64 -18.34
N ASN A 97 -13.58 -6.55 -17.61
CA ASN A 97 -14.31 -5.29 -17.79
C ASN A 97 -13.61 -4.32 -18.77
N THR A 98 -12.46 -4.69 -19.34
CA THR A 98 -11.79 -3.87 -20.36
C THR A 98 -12.21 -4.35 -21.74
N ALA A 99 -12.83 -3.47 -22.51
CA ALA A 99 -13.30 -3.82 -23.86
C ALA A 99 -12.14 -4.16 -24.81
N GLU A 100 -12.32 -5.13 -25.70
CA GLU A 100 -11.27 -5.61 -26.62
C GLU A 100 -10.69 -4.49 -27.51
N HIS A 101 -11.53 -3.55 -27.93
CA HIS A 101 -11.08 -2.40 -28.72
C HIS A 101 -10.14 -1.47 -27.94
N VAL A 102 -10.28 -1.39 -26.61
CA VAL A 102 -9.36 -0.65 -25.74
C VAL A 102 -8.01 -1.36 -25.69
N LEU A 103 -8.01 -2.68 -25.50
CA LEU A 103 -6.79 -3.49 -25.49
C LEU A 103 -6.01 -3.42 -26.81
N SER A 104 -6.72 -3.23 -27.92
CA SER A 104 -6.15 -3.13 -29.27
C SER A 104 -5.80 -1.68 -29.66
N SER A 105 -6.11 -0.70 -28.83
CA SER A 105 -5.90 0.73 -29.14
C SER A 105 -4.47 1.17 -28.81
N SER A 106 -4.02 2.24 -29.47
CA SER A 106 -2.80 2.92 -29.06
C SER A 106 -3.01 3.61 -27.71
N LEU A 107 -2.05 3.46 -26.80
CA LEU A 107 -2.12 4.12 -25.49
C LEU A 107 -2.16 5.65 -25.67
N PRO A 108 -2.98 6.36 -24.88
CA PRO A 108 -2.93 7.81 -24.86
C PRO A 108 -1.55 8.28 -24.39
N PRO A 109 -1.13 9.50 -24.76
CA PRO A 109 0.10 10.07 -24.23
C PRO A 109 0.05 10.11 -22.70
N ARG A 110 1.19 9.83 -22.07
CA ARG A 110 1.34 9.91 -20.62
C ARG A 110 1.28 11.38 -20.19
N THR A 111 0.07 11.88 -19.98
CA THR A 111 -0.22 13.29 -19.67
C THR A 111 -0.29 13.56 -18.17
N ALA A 112 -0.60 12.54 -17.37
CA ALA A 112 -0.65 12.64 -15.92
C ALA A 112 0.74 12.44 -15.30
N THR A 113 1.28 13.53 -14.75
CA THR A 113 2.47 13.52 -13.90
C THR A 113 2.01 13.71 -12.46
N GLY A 114 2.29 12.72 -11.60
CA GLY A 114 1.89 12.78 -10.21
C GLY A 114 2.46 11.62 -9.42
N ALA A 115 2.82 11.87 -8.16
CA ALA A 115 3.19 10.80 -7.24
C ALA A 115 1.96 9.92 -6.98
N PHE A 116 2.19 8.61 -6.77
CA PHE A 116 1.11 7.63 -6.62
C PHE A 116 0.14 7.99 -5.49
N ASP A 117 0.58 8.68 -4.44
CA ASP A 117 -0.21 9.03 -3.26
C ASP A 117 -0.93 10.39 -3.36
N THR A 118 -0.70 11.13 -4.46
CA THR A 118 -1.34 12.43 -4.74
C THR A 118 -2.22 12.42 -5.99
N PHE A 119 -2.02 11.44 -6.88
CA PHE A 119 -2.80 11.31 -8.09
C PHE A 119 -4.22 10.78 -7.81
N ASP A 120 -5.26 11.52 -8.23
CA ASP A 120 -6.65 11.07 -8.09
C ASP A 120 -7.05 10.15 -9.25
N ARG A 121 -6.82 8.85 -9.05
CA ARG A 121 -7.16 7.77 -9.99
C ARG A 121 -8.66 7.66 -10.30
N TRP A 122 -9.51 8.28 -9.48
CA TRP A 122 -10.95 8.20 -9.59
C TRP A 122 -11.57 9.46 -10.22
N ALA A 123 -10.75 10.47 -10.51
CA ALA A 123 -11.21 11.71 -11.10
C ALA A 123 -11.81 11.47 -12.50
N GLY A 124 -13.04 11.95 -12.72
CA GLY A 124 -13.72 11.86 -14.02
C GLY A 124 -14.34 10.50 -14.34
N LEU A 125 -14.28 9.52 -13.44
CA LEU A 125 -14.97 8.23 -13.62
C LEU A 125 -16.48 8.37 -13.40
N ASP A 126 -17.25 7.42 -13.96
CA ASP A 126 -18.71 7.38 -13.82
C ASP A 126 -19.13 7.32 -12.33
N PRO A 127 -20.09 8.15 -11.88
CA PRO A 127 -20.50 8.17 -10.47
C PRO A 127 -21.03 6.83 -9.94
N ASN A 128 -21.75 6.05 -10.76
CA ASN A 128 -22.25 4.74 -10.33
C ASN A 128 -21.11 3.73 -10.19
N PHE A 129 -20.11 3.82 -11.07
CA PHE A 129 -18.88 3.04 -10.93
C PHE A 129 -18.15 3.38 -9.62
N VAL A 130 -17.98 4.68 -9.34
CA VAL A 130 -17.30 5.15 -8.11
C VAL A 130 -18.03 4.67 -6.87
N ASP A 131 -19.36 4.75 -6.84
CA ASP A 131 -20.16 4.27 -5.72
C ASP A 131 -20.00 2.76 -5.49
N LYS A 132 -20.13 1.97 -6.56
CA LYS A 132 -19.97 0.50 -6.53
C LYS A 132 -18.62 0.06 -5.98
N TRP A 133 -17.54 0.73 -6.37
CA TRP A 133 -16.16 0.34 -6.04
C TRP A 133 -15.52 1.19 -4.94
N SER A 134 -16.29 2.06 -4.29
CA SER A 134 -15.81 3.01 -3.27
C SER A 134 -15.02 2.35 -2.12
N ALA A 135 -15.37 1.11 -1.76
CA ALA A 135 -14.67 0.34 -0.73
C ALA A 135 -13.19 0.03 -1.06
N PHE A 136 -12.82 0.12 -2.34
CA PHE A 136 -11.46 -0.14 -2.82
C PHE A 136 -10.60 1.13 -2.84
N ARG A 137 -11.22 2.31 -2.75
CA ARG A 137 -10.55 3.60 -2.83
C ARG A 137 -9.67 3.86 -1.62
N GLU A 138 -8.44 4.26 -1.88
CA GLU A 138 -7.52 4.77 -0.85
C GLU A 138 -7.99 6.18 -0.45
N PRO A 139 -8.36 6.40 0.82
CA PRO A 139 -8.76 7.72 1.28
C PRO A 139 -7.57 8.71 1.20
N PRO A 140 -7.80 10.03 1.08
CA PRO A 140 -6.72 11.01 1.10
C PRO A 140 -5.83 10.85 2.35
N VAL A 141 -4.52 11.07 2.18
CA VAL A 141 -3.58 11.00 3.31
C VAL A 141 -3.84 12.15 4.29
N PRO A 142 -4.15 11.87 5.57
CA PRO A 142 -4.34 12.89 6.60
C PRO A 142 -3.10 13.77 6.77
N LEU A 143 -3.29 15.04 7.11
CA LEU A 143 -2.18 16.00 7.26
C LEU A 143 -1.13 15.53 8.28
N HIS A 144 -1.54 14.98 9.41
CA HIS A 144 -0.60 14.49 10.42
C HIS A 144 0.30 13.36 9.89
N LEU A 145 -0.22 12.50 8.99
CA LEU A 145 0.57 11.46 8.35
C LEU A 145 1.50 12.04 7.27
N LYS A 146 1.07 13.07 6.53
CA LYS A 146 1.96 13.80 5.62
C LYS A 146 3.11 14.45 6.37
N CYS A 147 2.83 15.12 7.49
CA CYS A 147 3.85 15.70 8.37
C CYS A 147 4.79 14.63 8.91
N LEU A 148 4.26 13.48 9.37
CA LEU A 148 5.07 12.38 9.86
C LEU A 148 6.01 11.85 8.76
N ARG A 149 5.49 11.58 7.55
CA ARG A 149 6.29 11.12 6.41
C ARG A 149 7.43 12.10 6.12
N TYR A 150 7.12 13.40 6.06
CA TYR A 150 8.08 14.45 5.79
C TYR A 150 9.19 14.52 6.85
N VAL A 151 8.86 14.50 8.15
CA VAL A 151 9.91 14.54 9.19
C VAL A 151 10.69 13.23 9.27
N CYS A 152 10.08 12.09 8.91
CA CYS A 152 10.77 10.80 8.84
C CYS A 152 11.72 10.68 7.63
N GLU A 153 11.77 11.65 6.72
CA GLU A 153 12.83 11.72 5.69
C GLU A 153 14.21 12.00 6.31
N TYR A 154 14.25 12.60 7.51
CA TYR A 154 15.50 12.79 8.26
C TYR A 154 15.87 11.50 9.02
N PRO A 155 17.04 10.87 8.73
CA PRO A 155 17.39 9.57 9.32
C PRO A 155 17.34 9.53 10.85
N TRP A 156 17.81 10.58 11.51
CA TRP A 156 17.80 10.67 12.98
C TRP A 156 16.38 10.78 13.57
N ILE A 157 15.44 11.42 12.85
CA ILE A 157 14.02 11.46 13.27
C ILE A 157 13.41 10.09 13.08
N PHE A 158 13.66 9.45 11.94
CA PHE A 158 13.19 8.09 11.68
C PHE A 158 13.64 7.14 12.79
N ASP A 159 14.92 7.17 13.17
CA ASP A 159 15.46 6.32 14.24
C ASP A 159 14.81 6.61 15.60
N ALA A 160 14.61 7.89 15.93
CA ALA A 160 13.95 8.30 17.17
C ALA A 160 12.49 7.83 17.23
N VAL A 161 11.71 8.05 16.15
CA VAL A 161 10.32 7.60 16.05
C VAL A 161 10.24 6.07 16.12
N SER A 162 11.15 5.37 15.43
CA SER A 162 11.29 3.91 15.46
C SER A 162 11.52 3.40 16.88
N PHE A 163 12.43 4.04 17.61
CA PHE A 163 12.73 3.68 18.99
C PHE A 163 11.52 3.87 19.91
N VAL A 164 10.88 5.05 19.87
CA VAL A 164 9.71 5.37 20.70
C VAL A 164 8.57 4.38 20.47
N ARG A 165 8.28 4.02 19.21
CA ARG A 165 7.21 3.08 18.88
C ARG A 165 7.54 1.64 19.32
N ARG A 166 8.79 1.19 19.15
CA ARG A 166 9.24 -0.12 19.65
C ARG A 166 9.08 -0.23 21.17
N VAL A 167 9.48 0.82 21.90
CA VAL A 167 9.31 0.88 23.36
C VAL A 167 7.82 0.86 23.73
N SER A 168 6.98 1.65 23.06
CA SER A 168 5.52 1.66 23.28
C SER A 168 4.90 0.28 23.04
N LEU A 169 5.27 -0.42 21.95
CA LEU A 169 4.76 -1.75 21.65
C LEU A 169 5.17 -2.75 22.73
N PHE A 170 6.45 -2.72 23.15
CA PHE A 170 6.94 -3.57 24.23
C PHE A 170 6.18 -3.35 25.54
N ILE A 171 5.94 -2.09 25.91
CA ILE A 171 5.16 -1.73 27.09
C ILE A 171 3.72 -2.26 26.96
N ARG A 172 3.06 -2.05 25.82
CA ARG A 172 1.68 -2.55 25.59
C ARG A 172 1.59 -4.06 25.69
N LEU A 173 2.50 -4.80 25.04
CA LEU A 173 2.54 -6.26 25.09
C LEU A 173 2.77 -6.77 26.50
N ARG A 174 3.66 -6.14 27.27
CA ARG A 174 3.88 -6.48 28.68
C ARG A 174 2.65 -6.18 29.54
N MET A 175 1.99 -5.05 29.35
CA MET A 175 0.77 -4.73 30.11
C MET A 175 -0.36 -5.72 29.82
N ILE A 176 -0.54 -6.14 28.57
CA ILE A 176 -1.52 -7.18 28.19
C ILE A 176 -1.16 -8.52 28.85
N PHE A 177 0.12 -8.89 28.84
CA PHE A 177 0.60 -10.12 29.48
C PHE A 177 0.36 -10.10 31.01
N PHE A 178 0.65 -8.98 31.68
CA PHE A 178 0.39 -8.81 33.11
C PHE A 178 -1.11 -8.74 33.47
N HIS A 179 -1.96 -8.29 32.55
CA HIS A 179 -3.41 -8.28 32.75
C HIS A 179 -4.02 -9.70 32.62
N ASN A 180 -3.56 -10.48 31.65
CA ASN A 180 -4.00 -11.86 31.47
C ASN A 180 -3.54 -12.79 32.61
N LEU A 181 -2.33 -12.57 33.16
CA LEU A 181 -1.82 -13.33 34.32
C LEU A 181 -2.56 -13.03 35.64
N LYS A 182 -3.28 -11.90 35.72
CA LYS A 182 -4.09 -11.56 36.91
C LYS A 182 -5.55 -12.05 36.81
N SER A 183 -5.96 -12.58 35.65
CA SER A 183 -7.34 -13.01 35.37
C SER A 183 -7.51 -14.53 35.34
N THR A 184 -6.46 -15.28 35.68
CA THR A 184 -6.43 -16.73 35.96
C THR A 184 -6.18 -16.94 37.44
#